data_AF-A0A3D3PA01-F1
#
_entry.id   AF-A0A3D3PA01-F1
#
_cell.length_a   1.000
_cell.length_b   1.000
_cell.length_c   1.000
_cell.angle_alpha   90.00
_cell.angle_beta   90.00
_cell.angle_gamma   90.00
#
_symmetry.space_group_name_H-M   'P 1'
#
loop_
_entity.id
_entity.type
_entity.pdbx_description
1 polymer ?
#
loop_
_entity_poly.entity_id
_entity_poly.type
_entity_poly.pdbx_seq_one_letter_code
_entity_poly.pdbx_strand_id
1 'polypeptide(L)'
;MASSLKSSILVVLEKPPKFVESYTGAYGACLIASFRLGTFPNTFPKVLLLDDKIEKSDDYHIGKDRAICLEHTYIANALAQSGLRLYDFVNYYLSKYFSWALVKRYGNSDKLQEWAHRDSGTKQVYETLLCTTDKNTIRFFLENYSKSSKIHRNDKCYCGSDKKLKYCHYNAALFLKATPKQDIIRDIGLFHY
;
A
#
# COMPACT_ATOMS: atom_id res chain seq x y z
N MET A 1 29.69 -12.18 15.14
CA MET A 1 28.81 -11.72 14.04
C MET A 1 27.57 -12.60 14.04
N ALA A 2 26.44 -12.10 14.54
CA ALA A 2 25.18 -12.86 14.53
C ALA A 2 24.59 -12.83 13.11
N SER A 3 24.49 -13.98 12.45
CA SER A 3 23.75 -14.10 11.20
C SER A 3 22.26 -13.96 11.51
N SER A 4 21.64 -12.92 10.94
CA SER A 4 20.19 -12.78 10.94
C SER A 4 19.59 -13.96 10.18
N LEU A 5 18.91 -14.86 10.89
CA LEU A 5 18.06 -15.90 10.32
C LEU A 5 16.97 -15.22 9.48
N LYS A 6 17.13 -15.25 8.16
CA LYS A 6 16.05 -14.90 7.21
C LYS A 6 15.03 -16.03 7.26
N SER A 7 14.06 -15.93 8.16
CA SER A 7 12.90 -16.82 8.17
C SER A 7 12.04 -16.54 6.94
N SER A 8 12.15 -17.41 5.93
CA SER A 8 11.25 -17.45 4.78
C SER A 8 10.16 -18.48 5.08
N ILE A 9 8.90 -18.08 5.00
CA ILE A 9 7.77 -19.01 5.04
C ILE A 9 7.36 -19.25 3.58
N LEU A 10 7.20 -20.52 3.22
CA LEU A 10 6.54 -20.91 1.98
C LEU A 10 5.07 -21.10 2.31
N VAL A 11 4.18 -20.25 1.79
CA VAL A 11 2.75 -20.55 1.85
C VAL A 11 2.38 -21.18 0.52
N VAL A 12 2.07 -22.46 0.60
CA VAL A 12 1.41 -23.19 -0.48
C VAL A 12 -0.08 -23.03 -0.23
N LEU A 13 -0.74 -22.16 -0.99
CA LEU A 13 -2.20 -22.08 -0.96
C LEU A 13 -2.76 -23.26 -1.77
N GLU A 14 -2.88 -24.42 -1.13
CA GLU A 14 -3.46 -25.62 -1.77
C GLU A 14 -4.97 -25.54 -1.90
N LYS A 15 -5.63 -24.69 -1.10
CA LYS A 15 -7.07 -24.40 -1.16
C LYS A 15 -7.34 -22.93 -0.81
N PRO A 16 -8.28 -22.25 -1.49
CA PRO A 16 -8.67 -20.89 -1.13
C PRO A 16 -9.25 -20.85 0.29
N PRO A 17 -9.06 -19.75 1.05
CA PRO A 17 -9.72 -19.57 2.34
C PRO A 17 -11.24 -19.67 2.18
N LYS A 18 -11.91 -20.22 3.20
CA LYS A 18 -13.35 -20.57 3.21
C LYS A 18 -14.34 -19.44 2.87
N PHE A 19 -13.85 -18.21 2.67
CA PHE A 19 -14.66 -17.07 2.22
C PHE A 19 -14.92 -17.06 0.69
N VAL A 20 -14.32 -18.00 -0.06
CA VAL A 20 -14.43 -18.11 -1.53
C VAL A 20 -15.13 -19.42 -1.95
N GLU A 21 -16.06 -19.93 -1.14
CA GLU A 21 -16.81 -21.16 -1.49
C GLU A 21 -17.83 -20.97 -2.62
N SER A 22 -18.13 -19.74 -3.05
CA SER A 22 -19.06 -19.50 -4.18
C SER A 22 -18.40 -19.43 -5.56
N TYR A 23 -17.06 -19.53 -5.65
CA TYR A 23 -16.33 -19.54 -6.92
C TYR A 23 -15.49 -20.82 -7.11
N THR A 24 -15.88 -21.91 -6.43
CA THR A 24 -15.22 -23.21 -6.58
C THR A 24 -15.74 -23.95 -7.82
N GLY A 25 -15.34 -23.45 -8.98
CA GLY A 25 -15.34 -24.17 -10.24
C GLY A 25 -13.91 -24.29 -10.76
N ALA A 26 -13.21 -25.35 -10.35
CA ALA A 26 -12.13 -25.97 -11.12
C ALA A 26 -10.81 -25.23 -11.38
N TYR A 27 -10.12 -24.62 -10.40
CA TYR A 27 -8.70 -24.24 -10.61
C TYR A 27 -7.82 -24.46 -9.36
N GLY A 28 -7.16 -25.62 -9.31
CA GLY A 28 -6.07 -25.93 -8.38
C GLY A 28 -4.78 -25.20 -8.76
N ALA A 29 -4.79 -23.86 -8.72
CA ALA A 29 -3.60 -23.08 -8.93
C ALA A 29 -2.79 -23.03 -7.63
N CYS A 30 -1.88 -23.98 -7.44
CA CYS A 30 -0.79 -23.86 -6.48
C CYS A 30 0.03 -22.61 -6.86
N LEU A 31 -0.27 -21.49 -6.21
CA LEU A 31 0.46 -20.24 -6.30
C LEU A 31 1.52 -20.30 -5.21
N ILE A 32 2.78 -20.38 -5.64
CA ILE A 32 3.87 -20.43 -4.68
C ILE A 32 4.33 -19.00 -4.42
N ALA A 33 4.11 -18.55 -3.19
CA ALA A 33 4.49 -17.25 -2.68
C ALA A 33 5.52 -17.40 -1.55
N SER A 34 6.65 -16.70 -1.67
CA SER A 34 7.64 -16.58 -0.58
C SER A 34 7.43 -15.27 0.18
N PHE A 35 7.41 -15.34 1.52
CA PHE A 35 7.39 -14.16 2.38
C PHE A 35 8.79 -13.82 2.86
N ARG A 36 9.12 -12.54 2.85
CA ARG A 36 10.22 -12.01 3.68
C ARG A 36 9.61 -11.19 4.81
N LEU A 37 9.70 -11.73 6.03
CA LEU A 37 9.13 -11.09 7.20
C LEU A 37 10.01 -9.94 7.73
N GLY A 38 11.31 -9.90 7.45
CA GLY A 38 12.16 -8.79 7.91
C GLY A 38 11.99 -8.52 9.41
N THR A 39 11.61 -7.28 9.77
CA THR A 39 11.29 -6.86 11.15
C THR A 39 9.79 -6.88 11.47
N PHE A 40 9.05 -7.83 10.90
CA PHE A 40 7.63 -8.07 11.18
C PHE A 40 7.35 -8.09 12.70
N PRO A 41 6.25 -7.48 13.19
CA PRO A 41 5.11 -6.91 12.45
C PRO A 41 5.32 -5.49 11.91
N ASN A 42 6.50 -4.90 12.11
CA ASN A 42 6.80 -3.50 11.75
C ASN A 42 7.27 -3.35 10.29
N THR A 43 6.93 -4.30 9.43
CA THR A 43 7.26 -4.27 8.00
C THR A 43 6.14 -4.95 7.24
N PHE A 44 5.70 -4.31 6.16
CA PHE A 44 4.73 -4.91 5.26
C PHE A 44 5.39 -6.06 4.48
N PRO A 45 4.87 -7.30 4.56
CA PRO A 45 5.58 -8.44 3.98
C PRO A 45 5.69 -8.34 2.45
N LYS A 46 6.87 -8.65 1.94
CA LYS A 46 7.10 -8.79 0.50
C LYS A 46 6.70 -10.18 0.04
N VAL A 47 5.91 -10.26 -1.03
CA VAL A 47 5.46 -11.51 -1.66
C VAL A 47 6.10 -11.62 -3.04
N LEU A 48 6.72 -12.77 -3.31
CA LEU A 48 7.31 -13.08 -4.62
C LEU A 48 6.49 -14.16 -5.32
N LEU A 49 6.07 -13.91 -6.55
CA LEU A 49 5.46 -14.93 -7.40
C LEU A 49 6.55 -15.85 -7.96
N LEU A 50 6.46 -17.15 -7.68
CA LEU A 50 7.48 -18.10 -8.13
C LEU A 50 7.16 -18.75 -9.48
N ASP A 51 5.88 -18.86 -9.84
CA ASP A 51 5.44 -19.44 -11.12
C ASP A 51 5.14 -18.38 -12.19
N ASP A 52 4.65 -18.83 -13.34
CA ASP A 52 4.28 -18.01 -14.51
C ASP A 52 2.77 -18.07 -14.78
N LYS A 53 1.94 -18.47 -13.79
CA LYS A 53 0.49 -18.64 -13.99
C LYS A 53 -0.24 -17.30 -14.11
N ILE A 54 0.29 -16.25 -13.49
CA ILE A 54 -0.19 -14.87 -13.59
C ILE A 54 0.81 -14.10 -14.46
N GLU A 55 0.29 -13.31 -15.40
CA GLU A 55 1.11 -12.46 -16.26
C GLU A 55 1.91 -11.47 -15.41
N LYS A 56 3.22 -11.36 -15.69
CA LYS A 56 4.15 -10.51 -14.94
C LYS A 56 4.18 -9.12 -15.54
N SER A 57 3.13 -8.35 -15.31
CA SER A 57 3.00 -6.99 -15.78
C SER A 57 2.55 -6.03 -14.67
N ASP A 58 2.78 -4.75 -14.90
CA ASP A 58 2.30 -3.68 -14.00
C ASP A 58 0.78 -3.75 -13.87
N ASP A 59 0.08 -4.15 -14.92
CA ASP A 59 -1.37 -4.35 -14.89
C ASP A 59 -1.76 -5.40 -13.87
N TYR A 60 -0.96 -6.44 -13.64
CA TYR A 60 -1.18 -7.44 -12.59
C TYR A 60 -0.50 -7.11 -11.25
N HIS A 61 0.00 -5.87 -11.10
CA HIS A 61 0.76 -5.42 -9.93
C HIS A 61 1.99 -6.30 -9.64
N ILE A 62 2.62 -6.85 -10.67
CA ILE A 62 3.84 -7.67 -10.54
C ILE A 62 5.04 -6.94 -11.12
N GLY A 63 6.00 -6.61 -10.26
CA GLY A 63 7.25 -5.97 -10.65
C GLY A 63 8.19 -6.91 -11.39
N LYS A 64 9.23 -6.33 -12.01
CA LYS A 64 10.28 -7.08 -12.74
C LYS A 64 11.02 -8.11 -11.88
N ASP A 65 11.08 -7.88 -10.58
CA ASP A 65 11.67 -8.78 -9.59
C ASP A 65 10.70 -9.87 -9.10
N ARG A 66 9.55 -10.01 -9.77
CA ARG A 66 8.42 -10.90 -9.42
C ARG A 66 7.74 -10.54 -8.10
N ALA A 67 8.00 -9.37 -7.55
CA ALA A 67 7.31 -8.90 -6.35
C ALA A 67 5.88 -8.48 -6.67
N ILE A 68 4.95 -8.94 -5.85
CA ILE A 68 3.55 -8.53 -5.93
C ILE A 68 3.37 -7.26 -5.10
N CYS A 69 2.87 -6.21 -5.73
CA CYS A 69 2.39 -5.01 -5.07
C CYS A 69 0.97 -5.26 -4.56
N LEU A 70 0.83 -5.50 -3.26
CA LEU A 70 -0.47 -5.79 -2.65
C LEU A 70 -1.21 -4.52 -2.20
N GLU A 71 -0.49 -3.41 -2.03
CA GLU A 71 -1.02 -2.17 -1.51
C GLU A 71 -0.09 -0.99 -1.84
N HIS A 72 -0.63 0.23 -1.88
CA HIS A 72 0.18 1.43 -2.10
C HIS A 72 1.18 1.66 -0.94
N THR A 73 2.40 2.08 -1.27
CA THR A 73 3.53 2.22 -0.33
C THR A 73 3.18 2.99 0.95
N TYR A 74 2.47 4.12 0.84
CA TYR A 74 2.07 4.92 2.01
C TYR A 74 1.12 4.18 2.95
N ILE A 75 0.18 3.41 2.40
CA ILE A 75 -0.78 2.62 3.18
C ILE A 75 -0.04 1.44 3.81
N ALA A 76 0.79 0.74 3.05
CA ALA A 76 1.64 -0.34 3.53
C ALA A 76 2.53 0.11 4.71
N ASN A 77 3.13 1.30 4.62
CA ASN A 77 3.93 1.90 5.70
C ASN A 77 3.08 2.17 6.95
N ALA A 78 1.90 2.74 6.81
CA ALA A 78 1.00 3.02 7.95
C ALA A 78 0.53 1.73 8.65
N LEU A 79 0.25 0.68 7.88
CA LEU A 79 -0.09 -0.65 8.39
C LEU A 79 1.09 -1.29 9.12
N ALA A 80 2.30 -1.19 8.55
CA ALA A 80 3.50 -1.68 9.19
C ALA A 80 3.78 -0.94 10.51
N GLN A 81 3.67 0.39 10.53
CA GLN A 81 3.89 1.19 11.74
C GLN A 81 2.90 0.87 12.86
N SER A 82 1.67 0.46 12.53
CA SER A 82 0.64 0.08 13.51
C SER A 82 0.72 -1.38 13.98
N GLY A 83 1.62 -2.19 13.40
CA GLY A 83 1.79 -3.60 13.73
C GLY A 83 0.78 -4.50 13.02
N LEU A 84 1.09 -4.85 11.77
CA LEU A 84 0.24 -5.70 10.94
C LEU A 84 0.19 -7.14 11.51
N ARG A 85 -1.01 -7.70 11.69
CA ARG A 85 -1.16 -9.11 12.08
C ARG A 85 -0.99 -10.00 10.86
N LEU A 86 -0.25 -11.11 11.00
CA LEU A 86 -0.03 -12.05 9.90
C LEU A 86 -1.35 -12.63 9.39
N TYR A 87 -2.29 -12.87 10.30
CA TYR A 87 -3.64 -13.31 9.97
C TYR A 87 -4.35 -12.33 9.03
N ASP A 88 -4.30 -11.01 9.31
CA ASP A 88 -4.93 -10.01 8.44
C ASP A 88 -4.21 -9.92 7.10
N PHE A 89 -2.89 -10.00 7.12
CA PHE A 89 -2.10 -9.99 5.89
C PHE A 89 -2.50 -11.12 4.93
N VAL A 90 -2.60 -12.35 5.44
CA VAL A 90 -2.98 -13.53 4.64
C VAL A 90 -4.45 -13.48 4.22
N ASN A 91 -5.36 -13.26 5.16
CA ASN A 91 -6.80 -13.38 4.89
C ASN A 91 -7.40 -12.17 4.18
N TYR A 92 -6.82 -10.99 4.36
CA TYR A 92 -7.30 -9.78 3.69
C TYR A 92 -6.42 -9.44 2.48
N TYR A 93 -5.17 -9.03 2.68
CA TYR A 93 -4.36 -8.45 1.59
C TYR A 93 -3.99 -9.48 0.52
N LEU A 94 -3.47 -10.63 0.92
CA LEU A 94 -3.07 -11.66 -0.03
C LEU A 94 -4.28 -12.29 -0.75
N SER A 95 -5.34 -12.58 0.00
CA SER A 95 -6.57 -13.15 -0.56
C SER A 95 -7.28 -12.17 -1.49
N LYS A 96 -7.31 -10.87 -1.15
CA LYS A 96 -7.84 -9.80 -2.01
C LYS A 96 -7.08 -9.74 -3.33
N TYR A 97 -5.75 -9.77 -3.31
CA TYR A 97 -4.95 -9.74 -4.53
C TYR A 97 -5.26 -10.92 -5.46
N PHE A 98 -5.26 -12.16 -4.94
CA PHE A 98 -5.52 -13.31 -5.81
C PHE A 98 -6.97 -13.34 -6.33
N SER A 99 -7.93 -12.90 -5.52
CA SER A 99 -9.31 -12.71 -5.99
C SER A 99 -9.38 -11.67 -7.11
N TRP A 100 -8.69 -10.54 -6.94
CA TRP A 100 -8.57 -9.48 -7.94
C TRP A 100 -7.92 -10.00 -9.23
N ALA A 101 -6.85 -10.81 -9.14
CA ALA A 101 -6.17 -11.38 -10.30
C ALA A 101 -7.07 -12.36 -11.08
N LEU A 102 -7.88 -13.15 -10.37
CA LEU A 102 -8.88 -14.03 -10.99
C LEU A 102 -9.97 -13.23 -11.70
N VAL A 103 -10.50 -12.18 -11.08
CA VAL A 103 -11.51 -11.31 -11.70
C VAL A 103 -10.94 -10.59 -12.91
N LYS A 104 -9.69 -10.11 -12.86
CA LYS A 104 -9.05 -9.47 -14.01
C LYS A 104 -8.85 -10.43 -15.18
N ARG A 105 -8.53 -11.70 -14.90
CA ARG A 105 -8.29 -12.72 -15.91
C ARG A 105 -9.57 -13.29 -16.55
N TYR A 106 -10.61 -13.50 -15.76
CA TYR A 106 -11.79 -14.27 -16.18
C TYR A 106 -13.13 -13.54 -16.00
N GLY A 107 -13.14 -12.45 -15.24
CA GLY A 107 -14.34 -11.69 -14.91
C GLY A 107 -14.44 -10.38 -15.68
N ASN A 108 -15.33 -9.51 -15.21
CA ASN A 108 -15.45 -8.14 -15.71
C ASN A 108 -14.53 -7.23 -14.90
N SER A 109 -13.38 -6.89 -15.50
CA SER A 109 -12.36 -6.01 -14.91
C SER A 109 -12.83 -4.58 -14.64
N ASP A 110 -13.89 -4.11 -15.31
CA ASP A 110 -14.35 -2.71 -15.22
C ASP A 110 -14.93 -2.36 -13.85
N LYS A 111 -15.21 -3.38 -13.02
CA LYS A 111 -15.71 -3.22 -11.65
C LYS A 111 -14.59 -3.21 -10.62
N LEU A 112 -13.34 -3.47 -11.01
CA LEU A 112 -12.21 -3.46 -10.09
C LEU A 112 -11.82 -2.03 -9.78
N GLN A 113 -11.88 -1.66 -8.50
CA GLN A 113 -11.32 -0.41 -8.01
C GLN A 113 -9.88 -0.66 -7.58
N GLU A 114 -8.93 -0.06 -8.28
CA GLU A 114 -7.51 -0.12 -7.95
C GLU A 114 -6.90 1.27 -7.79
N TRP A 115 -5.82 1.35 -7.01
CA TRP A 115 -4.99 2.54 -7.01
C TRP A 115 -4.38 2.72 -8.40
N ALA A 116 -4.33 3.97 -8.86
CA ALA A 116 -3.60 4.26 -10.08
C ALA A 116 -2.12 3.86 -9.95
N HIS A 117 -1.47 3.52 -11.06
CA HIS A 117 -0.09 3.07 -11.03
C HIS A 117 0.89 4.23 -10.80
N ARG A 118 1.99 3.94 -10.09
CA ARG A 118 3.16 4.82 -9.94
C ARG A 118 2.75 6.20 -9.39
N ASP A 119 3.32 7.28 -9.94
CA ASP A 119 3.09 8.65 -9.51
C ASP A 119 1.62 9.06 -9.48
N SER A 120 0.79 8.51 -10.38
CA SER A 120 -0.66 8.75 -10.36
C SER A 120 -1.31 8.19 -9.11
N GLY A 121 -0.89 7.01 -8.64
CA GLY A 121 -1.34 6.44 -7.37
C GLY A 121 -0.91 7.28 -6.19
N THR A 122 0.33 7.76 -6.20
CA THR A 122 0.84 8.67 -5.17
C THR A 122 0.01 9.96 -5.10
N LYS A 123 -0.32 10.56 -6.25
CA LYS A 123 -1.23 11.72 -6.31
C LYS A 123 -2.60 11.39 -5.73
N GLN A 124 -3.20 10.28 -6.14
CA GLN A 124 -4.49 9.82 -5.66
C GLN A 124 -4.53 9.65 -4.13
N VAL A 125 -3.43 9.17 -3.53
CA VAL A 125 -3.30 9.07 -2.07
C VAL A 125 -3.38 10.44 -1.41
N TYR A 126 -2.62 11.43 -1.90
CA TYR A 126 -2.67 12.78 -1.32
C TYR A 126 -4.02 13.47 -1.53
N GLU A 127 -4.62 13.29 -2.71
CA GLU A 127 -5.94 13.84 -3.03
C GLU A 127 -7.01 13.27 -2.08
N THR A 128 -6.95 11.95 -1.84
CA THR A 128 -7.83 11.27 -0.88
C THR A 128 -7.58 11.76 0.55
N LEU A 129 -6.31 11.84 0.95
CA LEU A 129 -5.90 12.17 2.31
C LEU A 129 -6.27 13.61 2.71
N LEU A 130 -6.18 14.53 1.76
CA LEU A 130 -6.45 15.96 1.95
C LEU A 130 -7.85 16.37 1.45
N CYS A 131 -8.62 15.42 0.90
CA CYS A 131 -9.96 15.64 0.36
C CYS A 131 -10.01 16.81 -0.63
N THR A 132 -9.01 16.91 -1.51
CA THR A 132 -8.90 17.97 -2.52
C THR A 132 -8.11 17.49 -3.71
N THR A 133 -8.42 18.00 -4.91
CA THR A 133 -7.63 17.79 -6.14
C THR A 133 -6.81 19.02 -6.52
N ASP A 134 -6.85 20.08 -5.70
CA ASP A 134 -6.05 21.28 -5.93
C ASP A 134 -4.57 21.01 -5.62
N LYS A 135 -3.78 20.91 -6.70
CA LYS A 135 -2.34 20.69 -6.65
C LYS A 135 -1.61 21.72 -5.79
N ASN A 136 -2.05 22.98 -5.78
CA ASN A 136 -1.41 24.03 -5.00
C ASN A 136 -1.62 23.81 -3.50
N THR A 137 -2.85 23.48 -3.09
CA THR A 137 -3.16 23.11 -1.71
C THR A 137 -2.36 21.89 -1.26
N ILE A 138 -2.32 20.83 -2.08
CA ILE A 138 -1.57 19.60 -1.75
C ILE A 138 -0.08 19.92 -1.60
N ARG A 139 0.50 20.61 -2.58
CA ARG A 139 1.90 21.03 -2.56
C ARG A 139 2.23 21.85 -1.32
N PHE A 140 1.42 22.89 -1.04
CA PHE A 140 1.60 23.75 0.13
C PHE A 140 1.53 22.95 1.43
N PHE A 141 0.61 21.98 1.52
CA PHE A 141 0.54 21.06 2.65
C PHE A 141 1.84 20.26 2.83
N LEU A 142 2.35 19.64 1.76
CA LEU A 142 3.54 18.80 1.80
C LEU A 142 4.81 19.60 2.11
N GLU A 143 4.95 20.80 1.56
CA GLU A 143 6.08 21.70 1.84
C GLU A 143 6.11 22.13 3.31
N ASN A 144 4.96 22.51 3.89
CA ASN A 144 4.87 22.92 5.29
C ASN A 144 5.03 21.74 6.25
N TYR A 145 4.41 20.60 5.94
CA TYR A 145 4.63 19.35 6.69
C TYR A 145 6.12 18.97 6.70
N SER A 146 6.78 19.10 5.54
CA SER A 146 8.21 18.79 5.39
C SER A 146 9.15 19.76 6.12
N LYS A 147 8.68 20.93 6.54
CA LYS A 147 9.46 21.85 7.40
C LYS A 147 9.24 21.59 8.88
N SER A 148 8.12 20.96 9.25
CA SER A 148 7.80 20.66 10.64
C SER A 148 8.69 19.56 11.23
N SER A 149 9.16 19.74 12.46
CA SER A 149 9.90 18.74 13.22
C SER A 149 9.01 17.87 14.12
N LYS A 150 7.84 18.39 14.51
CA LYS A 150 6.86 17.73 15.40
C LYS A 150 5.45 18.14 15.02
N ILE A 151 4.53 17.20 15.11
CA ILE A 151 3.11 17.40 14.80
C ILE A 151 2.37 17.72 16.10
N HIS A 152 1.95 18.98 16.31
CA HIS A 152 1.08 19.34 17.43
C HIS A 152 -0.36 19.62 16.98
N ARG A 153 -1.32 19.13 17.77
CA ARG A 153 -2.76 19.23 17.49
C ARG A 153 -3.26 20.68 17.33
N ASN A 154 -2.64 21.62 18.03
CA ASN A 154 -3.06 23.02 18.07
C ASN A 154 -2.28 23.92 17.11
N ASP A 155 -1.30 23.39 16.37
CA ASP A 155 -0.60 24.15 15.33
C ASP A 155 -1.57 24.55 14.22
N LYS A 156 -1.24 25.60 13.46
CA LYS A 156 -1.96 25.89 12.22
C LYS A 156 -1.79 24.73 11.24
N CYS A 157 -2.86 24.42 10.50
CA CYS A 157 -2.83 23.35 9.53
C CYS A 157 -1.88 23.68 8.37
N TYR A 158 -1.12 22.67 7.92
CA TYR A 158 -0.13 22.83 6.85
C TYR A 158 -0.74 23.23 5.49
N CYS A 159 -2.06 23.11 5.31
CA CYS A 159 -2.76 23.49 4.07
C CYS A 159 -3.03 24.99 3.94
N GLY A 160 -2.73 25.82 4.95
CA GLY A 160 -2.92 27.27 4.88
C GLY A 160 -4.33 27.78 5.21
N SER A 161 -5.24 26.92 5.66
CA SER A 161 -6.62 27.29 5.99
C SER A 161 -6.81 28.08 7.30
N ASP A 162 -5.72 28.44 7.99
CA ASP A 162 -5.67 29.03 9.35
C ASP A 162 -6.35 28.21 10.47
N LYS A 163 -7.02 27.10 10.15
CA LYS A 163 -7.58 26.18 11.14
C LYS A 163 -6.49 25.49 11.94
N LYS A 164 -6.78 25.17 13.20
CA LYS A 164 -5.92 24.26 13.99
C LYS A 164 -5.87 22.90 13.31
N LEU A 165 -4.71 22.24 13.33
CA LEU A 165 -4.46 20.97 12.64
C LEU A 165 -5.49 19.90 13.05
N LYS A 166 -5.84 19.82 14.35
CA LYS A 166 -6.88 18.89 14.87
C LYS A 166 -8.28 19.06 14.28
N TYR A 167 -8.60 20.21 13.70
CA TYR A 167 -9.89 20.50 13.06
C TYR A 167 -9.77 20.53 11.52
N CYS A 168 -8.65 20.04 10.99
CA CYS A 168 -8.37 20.04 9.57
C CYS A 168 -7.67 18.72 9.21
N HIS A 169 -6.35 18.72 9.00
CA HIS A 169 -5.61 17.57 8.46
C HIS A 169 -4.73 16.84 9.47
N TYR A 170 -5.14 16.73 10.75
CA TYR A 170 -4.34 16.03 11.76
C TYR A 170 -4.12 14.55 11.44
N ASN A 171 -5.16 13.86 11.00
CA ASN A 171 -5.05 12.44 10.61
C ASN A 171 -4.13 12.26 9.40
N ALA A 172 -4.17 13.19 8.45
CA ALA A 172 -3.24 13.22 7.32
C ALA A 172 -1.78 13.33 7.79
N ALA A 173 -1.50 14.27 8.68
CA ALA A 173 -0.16 14.45 9.22
C ALA A 173 0.33 13.20 9.99
N LEU A 174 -0.54 12.56 10.78
CA LEU A 174 -0.21 11.32 11.47
C LEU A 174 0.04 10.16 10.51
N PHE A 175 -0.77 10.02 9.47
CA PHE A 175 -0.60 9.00 8.44
C PHE A 175 0.75 9.12 7.73
N LEU A 176 1.12 10.35 7.33
CA LEU A 176 2.40 10.61 6.66
C LEU A 176 3.62 10.36 7.54
N LYS A 177 3.46 10.27 8.87
CA LYS A 177 4.55 9.93 9.79
C LYS A 177 5.08 8.51 9.57
N ALA A 178 4.29 7.64 8.96
CA ALA A 178 4.70 6.28 8.65
C ALA A 178 5.71 6.20 7.49
N THR A 179 5.78 7.23 6.65
CA THR A 179 6.67 7.28 5.48
C THR A 179 7.89 8.17 5.75
N PRO A 180 9.09 7.77 5.31
CA PRO A 180 10.27 8.63 5.40
C PRO A 180 10.05 10.00 4.78
N LYS A 181 10.47 11.04 5.50
CA LYS A 181 10.29 12.43 5.09
C LYS A 181 10.92 12.76 3.73
N GLN A 182 12.00 12.07 3.37
CA GLN A 182 12.67 12.21 2.07
C GLN A 182 11.78 11.79 0.89
N ASP A 183 10.97 10.74 1.07
CA ASP A 183 10.02 10.32 0.04
C ASP A 183 8.92 11.37 -0.17
N ILE A 184 8.41 11.93 0.93
CA ILE A 184 7.41 13.01 0.89
C ILE A 184 7.98 14.26 0.19
N ILE A 185 9.23 14.62 0.47
CA ILE A 185 9.90 15.75 -0.18
C ILE A 185 10.04 15.51 -1.69
N ARG A 186 10.40 14.29 -2.11
CA ARG A 186 10.47 13.92 -3.53
C ARG A 186 9.08 14.06 -4.18
N ASP A 187 8.03 13.64 -3.50
CA ASP A 187 6.66 13.66 -4.02
C ASP A 187 6.10 15.08 -4.21
N ILE A 188 6.68 16.12 -3.58
CA ILE A 188 6.34 17.53 -3.86
C ILE A 188 6.48 17.82 -5.36
N GLY A 189 7.50 17.23 -6.00
CA GLY A 189 7.76 17.31 -7.44
C GLY A 189 6.57 16.91 -8.32
N LEU A 190 5.69 16.03 -7.82
CA LEU A 190 4.52 15.54 -8.55
C LEU A 190 3.44 16.62 -8.77
N PHE A 191 3.52 17.71 -8.01
CA PHE A 191 2.55 18.81 -8.00
C PHE A 191 3.12 20.12 -8.54
N HIS A 192 4.22 20.06 -9.32
CA HIS A 192 4.70 21.18 -10.12
C HIS A 192 3.93 21.29 -11.45
N TYR A 193 3.84 22.52 -11.97
CA TYR A 193 3.43 22.79 -13.34
C TYR A 193 4.61 22.60 -14.29
#